data_AF-A0A8S0ZNM1-F1
#
_entry.id   AF-A0A8S0ZNM1-F1
#
_cell.length_a   1.000
_cell.length_b   1.000
_cell.length_c   1.000
_cell.angle_alpha   90.00
_cell.angle_beta   90.00
_cell.angle_gamma   90.00
#
_symmetry.space_group_name_H-M   'P 1'
#
loop_
_entity.id
_entity.type
_entity.pdbx_description
1 polymer ?
#
loop_
_entity_poly.entity_id
_entity_poly.type
_entity_poly.pdbx_seq_one_letter_code
_entity_poly.pdbx_strand_id
1 'polypeptide(L)'
;MGRTKKKQTREEKLEKKRLAERRRLQKIKNDPALYEEFKIKDRARYYKKKEQKKVVPISEMTPRRQRTQRKRNRDNFKAYYSRQKNKKRLDTLLSENSPPESGDELPPQPIVENSTVATNSCPPSPLSLSRCSRSQTRSNRVQNTYHDQLIISSPCPSDSCNVSVVSKSTFRRYQYKKTKIIQSLQKKIVELQRQQKSFRKQVQRLQVKKIVTNYKETEGSKNRTKELKSKHASKIHTLKLSVQRFLSDDENSRLCPGKKDYISKNMIKHQKRYLSDSLQNLHQKYVKEYHNVHYGTFCKLRPYWILVPSVNVRDTCVCKLHENMALLIKSLKANKIIFESNPTELVQNLTCDRNRTNCLQRNCDHCRHRVINYKEFDNTQKITYSSWETSNQSYTKQGIEKKGYITEKIKITNSPLNIIKKLECDLKPFMNHCANIVNQSLALRNTKDNLKTYECVLHIDFSENYNTKFGTEIQSMHFGGNRKQLTLHTAVLYYYNQTTGSKETKSICTLNHVDGLLYTWPNHGDIDIITTSSIKRVLKEPTIKNDGEILFQALT
;
A
#
# COMPACT_ATOMS: atom_id res chain seq x y z
N MET A 1 -11.73 -57.33 -45.22
CA MET A 1 -10.70 -56.33 -45.57
C MET A 1 -10.43 -55.42 -44.37
N GLY A 2 -9.27 -55.56 -43.72
CA GLY A 2 -8.92 -54.78 -42.53
C GLY A 2 -8.59 -53.32 -42.88
N ARG A 3 -9.25 -52.36 -42.23
CA ARG A 3 -8.97 -50.92 -42.37
C ARG A 3 -7.52 -50.63 -41.96
N THR A 4 -6.66 -50.31 -42.92
CA THR A 4 -5.30 -49.83 -42.70
C THR A 4 -5.33 -48.50 -41.93
N LYS A 5 -4.84 -48.50 -40.67
CA LYS A 5 -4.76 -47.29 -39.84
C LYS A 5 -3.82 -46.26 -40.51
N LYS A 6 -4.34 -45.05 -40.79
CA LYS A 6 -3.52 -43.91 -41.25
C LYS A 6 -2.33 -43.71 -40.30
N LYS A 7 -1.10 -43.71 -40.84
CA LYS A 7 0.12 -43.44 -40.08
C LYS A 7 0.07 -42.00 -39.56
N GLN A 8 0.03 -41.83 -38.24
CA GLN A 8 0.03 -40.51 -37.59
C GLN A 8 1.30 -39.72 -37.94
N THR A 9 1.12 -38.42 -38.19
CA THR A 9 2.22 -37.50 -38.48
C THR A 9 3.12 -37.31 -37.25
N ARG A 10 4.36 -36.87 -37.46
CA ARG A 10 5.32 -36.62 -36.37
C ARG A 10 4.80 -35.56 -35.40
N GLU A 11 4.12 -34.53 -35.88
CA GLU A 11 3.56 -33.46 -35.06
C GLU A 11 2.39 -33.95 -34.20
N GLU A 12 1.46 -34.73 -34.76
CA GLU A 12 0.35 -35.32 -34.01
C GLU A 12 0.83 -36.26 -32.89
N LYS A 13 1.85 -37.08 -33.18
CA LYS A 13 2.48 -37.94 -32.16
C LYS A 13 3.10 -37.11 -31.03
N LEU A 14 3.76 -36.00 -31.38
CA LEU A 14 4.41 -35.12 -30.41
C LEU A 14 3.39 -34.35 -29.57
N GLU A 15 2.28 -33.91 -30.17
CA GLU A 15 1.17 -33.27 -29.47
C GLU A 15 0.47 -34.21 -28.52
N LYS A 16 0.19 -35.45 -28.95
CA LYS A 16 -0.37 -36.51 -28.10
C LYS A 16 0.53 -36.77 -26.88
N LYS A 17 1.86 -36.80 -27.08
CA LYS A 17 2.84 -36.93 -25.98
C LYS A 17 2.81 -35.72 -25.04
N ARG A 18 2.72 -34.49 -25.55
CA ARG A 18 2.59 -33.26 -24.75
C ARG A 18 1.29 -33.21 -23.95
N LEU A 19 0.18 -33.72 -24.50
CA LEU A 19 -1.11 -33.82 -23.81
C LEU A 19 -1.09 -34.89 -22.72
N ALA A 20 -0.51 -36.05 -22.98
CA ALA A 20 -0.33 -37.10 -21.98
C ALA A 20 0.54 -36.63 -20.80
N GLU A 21 1.65 -35.94 -21.07
CA GLU A 21 2.51 -35.39 -20.02
C GLU A 21 1.81 -34.31 -19.20
N ARG A 22 1.01 -33.44 -19.84
CA ARG A 22 0.17 -32.46 -19.14
C ARG A 22 -0.83 -33.14 -18.19
N ARG A 23 -1.50 -34.20 -18.64
CA ARG A 23 -2.43 -34.98 -17.80
C ARG A 23 -1.70 -35.65 -16.63
N ARG A 24 -0.52 -36.22 -16.86
CA ARG A 24 0.31 -36.82 -15.80
C ARG A 24 0.71 -35.79 -14.74
N LEU A 25 1.21 -34.62 -15.15
CA LEU A 25 1.57 -33.54 -14.21
C LEU A 25 0.37 -32.98 -13.46
N GLN A 26 -0.81 -32.94 -14.09
CA GLN A 26 -2.04 -32.53 -13.43
C GLN A 26 -2.46 -33.52 -12.33
N LYS A 27 -2.36 -34.84 -12.59
CA LYS A 27 -2.59 -35.86 -11.56
C LYS A 27 -1.63 -35.70 -10.39
N ILE A 28 -0.33 -35.52 -10.66
CA ILE A 28 0.69 -35.30 -9.62
C ILE A 28 0.39 -34.03 -8.81
N LYS A 29 -0.08 -32.95 -9.44
CA LYS A 29 -0.36 -31.67 -8.76
C LYS A 29 -1.61 -31.72 -7.88
N ASN A 30 -2.57 -32.59 -8.21
CA ASN A 30 -3.80 -32.74 -7.46
C ASN A 30 -3.61 -33.55 -6.16
N ASP A 31 -2.53 -34.33 -6.07
CA ASP A 31 -2.15 -35.08 -4.86
C ASP A 31 -1.00 -34.35 -4.12
N PRO A 32 -1.23 -33.85 -2.90
CA PRO A 32 -0.22 -33.11 -2.13
C PRO A 32 1.09 -33.87 -1.89
N ALA A 33 1.01 -35.17 -1.59
CA ALA A 33 2.17 -35.99 -1.24
C ALA A 33 3.02 -36.29 -2.48
N LEU A 34 2.38 -36.69 -3.59
CA LEU A 34 3.07 -36.91 -4.86
C LEU A 34 3.67 -35.61 -5.43
N TYR A 35 3.03 -34.46 -5.19
CA TYR A 35 3.55 -33.17 -5.62
C TYR A 35 4.81 -32.75 -4.86
N GLU A 36 4.87 -33.03 -3.56
CA GLU A 36 6.05 -32.76 -2.74
C GLU A 36 7.23 -33.65 -3.15
N GLU A 37 6.99 -34.95 -3.34
CA GLU A 37 7.99 -35.89 -3.83
C GLU A 37 8.53 -35.48 -5.22
N PHE A 38 7.63 -35.05 -6.11
CA PHE A 38 8.01 -34.52 -7.43
C PHE A 38 8.92 -33.29 -7.32
N LYS A 39 8.63 -32.35 -6.41
CA LYS A 39 9.48 -31.18 -6.16
C LYS A 39 10.86 -31.55 -5.61
N ILE A 40 10.95 -32.58 -4.75
CA ILE A 40 12.23 -33.07 -4.22
C ILE A 40 13.06 -33.65 -5.36
N LYS A 41 12.48 -34.52 -6.19
CA LYS A 41 13.15 -35.12 -7.36
C LYS A 41 13.59 -34.07 -8.39
N ASP A 42 12.78 -33.05 -8.64
CA ASP A 42 13.13 -31.98 -9.58
C ASP A 42 14.26 -31.08 -9.04
N ARG A 43 14.24 -30.75 -7.74
CA ARG A 43 15.34 -30.05 -7.07
C ARG A 43 16.65 -30.83 -7.17
N ALA A 44 16.64 -32.13 -6.85
CA ALA A 44 17.81 -32.98 -6.96
C ALA A 44 18.36 -33.03 -8.40
N ARG A 45 17.48 -33.15 -9.40
CA ARG A 45 17.86 -33.11 -10.83
C ARG A 45 18.48 -31.77 -11.21
N TYR A 46 17.96 -30.67 -10.71
CA TYR A 46 18.49 -29.33 -10.95
C TYR A 46 19.90 -29.16 -10.36
N TYR A 47 20.13 -29.60 -9.13
CA TYR A 47 21.45 -29.57 -8.50
C TYR A 47 22.48 -30.41 -9.27
N LYS A 48 22.12 -31.63 -9.68
CA LYS A 48 22.98 -32.47 -10.51
C LYS A 48 23.36 -31.82 -11.84
N LYS A 49 22.45 -31.06 -12.46
CA LYS A 49 22.75 -30.29 -13.69
C LYS A 49 23.63 -29.07 -13.43
N LYS A 50 23.53 -28.46 -12.25
CA LYS A 50 24.38 -27.35 -11.83
C LYS A 50 25.81 -27.82 -11.58
N GLU A 51 25.98 -28.95 -10.87
CA GLU A 51 27.27 -29.62 -10.66
C GLU A 51 27.93 -30.03 -11.99
N GLN A 52 27.14 -30.57 -12.92
CA GLN A 52 27.61 -30.92 -14.28
C GLN A 52 27.85 -29.69 -15.19
N LYS A 53 27.74 -28.45 -14.69
CA LYS A 53 27.85 -27.18 -15.45
C LYS A 53 26.93 -27.06 -16.67
N LYS A 54 25.90 -27.91 -16.77
CA LYS A 54 24.85 -27.84 -17.81
C LYS A 54 23.88 -26.68 -17.55
N VAL A 55 23.81 -26.21 -16.30
CA VAL A 55 23.10 -25.00 -15.89
C VAL A 55 24.09 -24.06 -15.23
N VAL A 56 24.48 -23.01 -15.95
CA VAL A 56 25.41 -21.99 -15.45
C VAL A 56 24.64 -20.98 -14.60
N PRO A 57 25.03 -20.71 -13.35
CA PRO A 57 24.39 -19.68 -12.53
C PRO A 57 24.67 -18.29 -13.12
N ILE A 58 23.75 -17.35 -12.90
CA ILE A 58 23.85 -15.99 -13.49
C ILE A 58 25.15 -15.28 -13.10
N SER A 59 25.67 -15.53 -11.90
CA SER A 59 26.95 -15.00 -11.41
C SER A 59 28.14 -15.39 -12.28
N GLU A 60 28.13 -16.60 -12.83
CA GLU A 60 29.22 -17.16 -13.65
C GLU A 60 29.01 -16.91 -15.16
N MET A 61 27.91 -16.26 -15.54
CA MET A 61 27.68 -15.87 -16.94
C MET A 61 28.48 -14.62 -17.30
N THR A 62 28.89 -14.51 -18.56
CA THR A 62 29.49 -13.27 -19.08
C THR A 62 28.51 -12.09 -18.98
N PRO A 63 29.00 -10.83 -18.85
CA PRO A 63 28.13 -9.66 -18.70
C PRO A 63 27.07 -9.52 -19.80
N ARG A 64 27.40 -9.88 -21.05
CA ARG A 64 26.47 -9.89 -22.18
C ARG A 64 25.36 -10.94 -22.01
N ARG A 65 25.70 -12.16 -21.58
CA ARG A 65 24.71 -13.22 -21.29
C ARG A 65 23.85 -12.86 -20.08
N GLN A 66 24.43 -12.26 -19.04
CA GLN A 66 23.69 -11.75 -17.89
C GLN A 66 22.63 -10.72 -18.30
N ARG A 67 22.96 -9.75 -19.16
CA ARG A 67 22.00 -8.75 -19.66
C ARG A 67 20.84 -9.41 -20.41
N THR A 68 21.12 -10.36 -21.30
CA THR A 68 20.10 -11.11 -22.05
C THR A 68 19.22 -11.94 -21.11
N GLN A 69 19.81 -12.64 -20.14
CA GLN A 69 19.06 -13.44 -19.17
C GLN A 69 18.18 -12.56 -18.27
N ARG A 70 18.68 -11.41 -17.80
CA ARG A 70 17.89 -10.45 -17.03
C ARG A 70 16.74 -9.87 -17.85
N LYS A 71 16.94 -9.60 -19.15
CA LYS A 71 15.86 -9.17 -20.06
C LYS A 71 14.78 -10.25 -20.18
N ARG A 72 15.16 -11.49 -20.45
CA ARG A 72 14.24 -12.65 -20.50
C ARG A 72 13.47 -12.83 -19.19
N ASN A 73 14.16 -12.71 -18.05
CA ASN A 73 13.51 -12.80 -16.74
C ASN A 73 12.46 -11.68 -16.57
N ARG A 74 12.77 -10.43 -16.94
CA ARG A 74 11.78 -9.33 -16.89
C ARG A 74 10.57 -9.60 -17.79
N ASP A 75 10.79 -10.06 -19.01
CA ASP A 75 9.71 -10.38 -19.96
C ASP A 75 8.83 -11.53 -19.43
N ASN A 76 9.45 -12.57 -18.86
CA ASN A 76 8.75 -13.69 -18.22
C ASN A 76 7.94 -13.24 -16.99
N PHE A 77 8.51 -12.40 -16.12
CA PHE A 77 7.79 -11.84 -14.97
C PHE A 77 6.59 -11.01 -15.43
N LYS A 78 6.78 -10.12 -16.42
CA LYS A 78 5.68 -9.32 -16.98
C LYS A 78 4.56 -10.21 -17.53
N ALA A 79 4.90 -11.27 -18.26
CA ALA A 79 3.94 -12.23 -18.78
C ALA A 79 3.21 -13.00 -17.65
N TYR A 80 3.94 -13.44 -16.61
CA TYR A 80 3.37 -14.12 -15.45
C TYR A 80 2.36 -13.24 -14.71
N TYR A 81 2.73 -12.00 -14.36
CA TYR A 81 1.84 -11.06 -13.67
C TYR A 81 0.62 -10.70 -14.53
N SER A 82 0.79 -10.55 -15.85
CA SER A 82 -0.33 -10.33 -16.76
C SER A 82 -1.30 -11.51 -16.76
N ARG A 83 -0.79 -12.76 -16.73
CA ARG A 83 -1.64 -13.97 -16.66
C ARG A 83 -2.39 -14.04 -15.33
N GLN A 84 -1.71 -13.74 -14.21
CA GLN A 84 -2.36 -13.73 -12.89
C GLN A 84 -3.44 -12.65 -12.78
N LYS A 85 -3.18 -11.45 -13.31
CA LYS A 85 -4.19 -10.37 -13.36
C LYS A 85 -5.41 -10.78 -14.20
N ASN A 86 -5.18 -11.39 -15.37
CA ASN A 86 -6.25 -11.89 -16.22
C ASN A 86 -7.03 -13.03 -15.56
N LYS A 87 -6.36 -13.94 -14.85
CA LYS A 87 -7.01 -15.01 -14.09
C LYS A 87 -7.91 -14.43 -13.00
N LYS A 88 -7.41 -13.52 -12.16
CA LYS A 88 -8.23 -12.85 -11.15
C LYS A 88 -9.43 -12.14 -11.76
N ARG A 89 -9.24 -11.41 -12.87
CA ARG A 89 -10.35 -10.75 -13.57
C ARG A 89 -11.39 -11.75 -14.08
N LEU A 90 -10.96 -12.91 -14.58
CA LEU A 90 -11.86 -13.97 -15.02
C LEU A 90 -12.59 -14.60 -13.84
N ASP A 91 -11.90 -14.88 -12.73
CA ASP A 91 -12.49 -15.42 -11.51
C ASP A 91 -13.54 -14.45 -10.93
N THR A 92 -13.27 -13.14 -10.94
CA THR A 92 -14.24 -12.10 -10.57
C THR A 92 -15.47 -12.11 -11.49
N LEU A 93 -15.26 -12.14 -12.82
CA LEU A 93 -16.37 -12.20 -13.77
C LEU A 93 -17.21 -13.46 -13.62
N LEU A 94 -16.60 -14.61 -13.30
CA LEU A 94 -17.33 -15.86 -13.06
C LEU A 94 -18.12 -15.81 -11.76
N SER A 95 -17.56 -15.21 -10.70
CA SER A 95 -18.25 -15.00 -9.42
C SER A 95 -19.43 -14.04 -9.54
N GLU A 96 -19.32 -12.98 -10.34
CA GLU A 96 -20.39 -11.99 -10.57
C GLU A 96 -21.56 -12.56 -11.39
N ASN A 97 -21.33 -13.65 -12.14
CA ASN A 97 -22.33 -14.29 -13.00
C ASN A 97 -22.76 -15.68 -12.49
N SER A 98 -22.42 -16.04 -11.25
CA SER A 98 -22.89 -17.28 -10.61
C SER A 98 -24.07 -16.94 -9.68
N PRO A 99 -25.18 -17.72 -9.68
CA PRO A 99 -26.28 -17.51 -8.75
C PRO A 99 -25.79 -17.60 -7.29
N PRO A 100 -26.39 -16.85 -6.34
CA PRO A 100 -26.02 -16.93 -4.94
C PRO A 100 -26.25 -18.35 -4.40
N GLU A 101 -25.25 -18.89 -3.69
CA GLU A 101 -25.39 -20.13 -2.92
C GLU A 101 -26.50 -19.93 -1.89
N SER A 102 -27.58 -20.72 -2.01
CA SER A 102 -28.59 -20.88 -0.99
C SER A 102 -27.93 -21.43 0.28
N GLY A 103 -27.98 -20.64 1.35
CA GLY A 103 -27.40 -20.97 2.65
C GLY A 103 -28.19 -22.03 3.40
N ASP A 104 -27.42 -22.85 4.12
CA ASP A 104 -27.68 -23.51 5.42
C ASP A 104 -27.27 -24.99 5.39
N GLU A 105 -26.04 -25.28 5.80
CA GLU A 105 -25.66 -26.60 6.35
C GLU A 105 -25.23 -26.41 7.81
N LEU A 106 -26.17 -26.66 8.72
CA LEU A 106 -25.88 -26.96 10.12
C LEU A 106 -25.15 -28.32 10.21
N PRO A 107 -24.29 -28.52 11.23
CA PRO A 107 -23.51 -29.75 11.37
C PRO A 107 -24.42 -30.96 11.67
N PRO A 108 -24.08 -32.17 11.16
CA PRO A 108 -24.95 -33.33 11.21
C PRO A 108 -25.05 -33.90 12.64
N GLN A 109 -26.29 -34.04 13.12
CA GLN A 109 -26.65 -34.85 14.28
C GLN A 109 -26.94 -36.30 13.83
N PRO A 110 -26.75 -37.31 14.70
CA PRO A 110 -26.66 -38.72 14.31
C PRO A 110 -28.01 -39.33 13.92
N ILE A 111 -27.95 -40.21 12.92
CA ILE A 111 -29.05 -40.96 12.32
C ILE A 111 -29.59 -41.99 13.31
N VAL A 112 -30.91 -42.01 13.50
CA VAL A 112 -31.65 -43.18 14.00
C VAL A 112 -32.68 -43.56 12.93
N GLU A 113 -32.63 -44.83 12.57
CA GLU A 113 -33.40 -45.50 11.52
C GLU A 113 -34.89 -45.58 11.87
N ASN A 114 -35.77 -45.43 10.86
CA ASN A 114 -36.63 -46.54 10.39
C ASN A 114 -37.66 -46.12 9.32
N SER A 115 -37.61 -46.87 8.22
CA SER A 115 -38.74 -47.53 7.54
C SER A 115 -39.93 -46.71 7.00
N THR A 116 -40.05 -46.55 5.68
CA THR A 116 -40.90 -47.37 4.77
C THR A 116 -41.27 -46.70 3.44
N VAL A 117 -41.14 -47.51 2.37
CA VAL A 117 -41.96 -47.62 1.14
C VAL A 117 -41.86 -46.56 0.00
N ALA A 118 -41.42 -47.14 -1.13
CA ALA A 118 -41.42 -46.76 -2.54
C ALA A 118 -42.55 -45.88 -3.11
N THR A 119 -42.25 -45.05 -4.13
CA THR A 119 -42.41 -45.42 -5.55
C THR A 119 -42.05 -44.28 -6.53
N ASN A 120 -41.47 -44.70 -7.66
CA ASN A 120 -41.57 -44.17 -9.03
C ASN A 120 -40.68 -43.03 -9.58
N SER A 121 -39.96 -43.46 -10.63
CA SER A 121 -39.59 -42.80 -11.90
C SER A 121 -38.11 -42.40 -12.16
N CYS A 122 -37.53 -43.28 -13.00
CA CYS A 122 -36.26 -43.37 -13.75
C CYS A 122 -35.92 -42.18 -14.71
N PRO A 123 -34.80 -42.19 -15.48
CA PRO A 123 -33.69 -41.24 -15.34
C PRO A 123 -33.24 -40.62 -16.72
N PRO A 124 -31.95 -40.48 -17.09
CA PRO A 124 -31.16 -39.24 -17.03
C PRO A 124 -30.59 -38.73 -18.39
N SER A 125 -29.84 -37.62 -18.33
CA SER A 125 -28.68 -37.22 -19.19
C SER A 125 -28.95 -36.15 -20.29
N PRO A 126 -27.93 -35.63 -21.01
CA PRO A 126 -26.72 -34.92 -20.57
C PRO A 126 -26.47 -33.64 -21.43
N LEU A 127 -25.92 -32.54 -20.88
CA LEU A 127 -25.41 -31.46 -21.74
C LEU A 127 -23.98 -31.02 -21.40
N SER A 128 -23.18 -31.11 -22.45
CA SER A 128 -21.75 -30.91 -22.54
C SER A 128 -21.45 -29.48 -23.01
N LEU A 129 -20.72 -28.72 -22.21
CA LEU A 129 -20.17 -27.43 -22.61
C LEU A 129 -18.88 -27.65 -23.42
N SER A 130 -19.00 -27.52 -24.74
CA SER A 130 -17.85 -27.42 -25.63
C SER A 130 -17.27 -26.00 -25.60
N ARG A 131 -16.05 -25.92 -25.09
CA ARG A 131 -15.18 -24.75 -25.04
C ARG A 131 -14.41 -24.68 -26.36
N CYS A 132 -14.53 -23.61 -27.13
CA CYS A 132 -13.52 -23.32 -28.15
C CYS A 132 -13.13 -21.84 -28.21
N SER A 133 -11.85 -21.65 -28.47
CA SER A 133 -11.02 -20.52 -28.07
C SER A 133 -10.68 -19.67 -29.28
N ARG A 134 -10.69 -18.36 -29.09
CA ARG A 134 -10.03 -17.36 -29.94
C ARG A 134 -8.57 -17.75 -30.22
N SER A 135 -8.19 -17.80 -31.49
CA SER A 135 -6.81 -17.61 -31.94
C SER A 135 -6.77 -16.54 -33.04
N GLN A 136 -5.83 -15.62 -32.85
CA GLN A 136 -5.63 -14.39 -33.60
C GLN A 136 -4.84 -14.62 -34.90
N THR A 137 -5.21 -13.85 -35.93
CA THR A 137 -4.37 -13.19 -36.94
C THR A 137 -3.02 -13.81 -37.30
N ARG A 138 -2.89 -14.26 -38.56
CA ARG A 138 -1.65 -14.07 -39.34
C ARG A 138 -1.88 -14.20 -40.86
N SER A 139 -1.56 -13.10 -41.55
CA SER A 139 -1.06 -12.93 -42.93
C SER A 139 -1.90 -13.37 -44.14
N ASN A 140 -2.12 -12.40 -45.02
CA ASN A 140 -2.51 -12.52 -46.42
C ASN A 140 -1.59 -13.46 -47.22
N ARG A 141 -2.16 -14.36 -48.04
CA ARG A 141 -1.85 -14.55 -49.47
C ARG A 141 -2.89 -15.48 -50.13
N VAL A 142 -3.67 -14.88 -51.04
CA VAL A 142 -4.24 -15.38 -52.32
C VAL A 142 -4.33 -16.91 -52.52
N GLN A 143 -5.53 -17.46 -52.75
CA GLN A 143 -6.03 -17.91 -54.09
C GLN A 143 -7.38 -18.64 -53.99
N ASN A 144 -8.17 -18.45 -55.05
CA ASN A 144 -9.49 -19.00 -55.34
C ASN A 144 -9.54 -20.53 -55.24
N THR A 145 -10.75 -21.06 -54.94
CA THR A 145 -11.56 -22.01 -55.75
C THR A 145 -12.68 -22.55 -54.86
N TYR A 146 -13.94 -22.15 -55.09
CA TYR A 146 -14.97 -22.86 -55.87
C TYR A 146 -15.45 -24.20 -55.28
N HIS A 147 -16.78 -24.25 -55.16
CA HIS A 147 -17.69 -25.41 -55.11
C HIS A 147 -17.62 -26.37 -53.93
N ASP A 148 -18.77 -26.52 -53.26
CA ASP A 148 -19.49 -27.80 -53.10
C ASP A 148 -20.80 -27.50 -52.35
N GLN A 149 -21.90 -27.31 -53.08
CA GLN A 149 -22.90 -28.36 -53.40
C GLN A 149 -23.26 -29.22 -52.19
N LEU A 150 -24.33 -28.76 -51.51
CA LEU A 150 -25.14 -29.53 -50.60
C LEU A 150 -25.83 -30.66 -51.38
N ILE A 151 -25.48 -31.91 -51.09
CA ILE A 151 -26.35 -33.06 -51.34
C ILE A 151 -26.95 -33.47 -50.01
N ILE A 152 -28.28 -33.38 -49.97
CA ILE A 152 -29.16 -33.83 -48.91
C ILE A 152 -29.52 -35.29 -49.19
N SER A 153 -29.31 -36.17 -48.22
CA SER A 153 -29.95 -37.48 -48.14
C SER A 153 -30.46 -37.66 -46.71
N SER A 154 -31.77 -37.44 -46.56
CA SER A 154 -32.71 -37.71 -45.47
C SER A 154 -32.55 -39.11 -44.79
N PRO A 155 -33.22 -39.45 -43.66
CA PRO A 155 -34.52 -38.90 -43.22
C PRO A 155 -34.76 -38.65 -41.72
N CYS A 156 -35.61 -37.65 -41.46
CA CYS A 156 -36.41 -37.54 -40.25
C CYS A 156 -37.77 -38.23 -40.46
N PRO A 157 -38.38 -38.83 -39.42
CA PRO A 157 -39.82 -39.10 -39.40
C PRO A 157 -40.63 -37.82 -39.14
N SER A 158 -41.84 -37.84 -39.69
CA SER A 158 -42.95 -36.89 -39.75
C SER A 158 -43.39 -36.31 -38.39
N ASP A 159 -44.11 -35.18 -38.26
CA ASP A 159 -45.30 -34.76 -38.99
C ASP A 159 -45.59 -33.24 -39.05
N SER A 160 -46.19 -32.87 -40.19
CA SER A 160 -47.14 -31.78 -40.53
C SER A 160 -46.91 -30.31 -40.13
N CYS A 161 -46.71 -29.44 -41.13
CA CYS A 161 -47.61 -28.29 -41.40
C CYS A 161 -47.36 -27.69 -42.80
N ASN A 162 -48.46 -27.46 -43.55
CA ASN A 162 -48.48 -26.81 -44.86
C ASN A 162 -48.45 -25.29 -44.73
N VAL A 163 -47.47 -24.60 -45.35
CA VAL A 163 -47.56 -23.15 -45.65
C VAL A 163 -47.06 -22.87 -47.08
N SER A 164 -47.88 -22.07 -47.77
CA SER A 164 -47.87 -21.66 -49.18
C SER A 164 -46.52 -21.30 -49.81
N VAL A 165 -46.30 -21.87 -51.00
CA VAL A 165 -45.16 -21.65 -51.91
C VAL A 165 -45.14 -20.21 -52.42
N VAL A 166 -44.24 -19.37 -51.89
CA VAL A 166 -43.85 -18.11 -52.53
C VAL A 166 -43.22 -18.45 -53.89
N SER A 167 -43.78 -17.93 -54.98
CA SER A 167 -43.35 -18.27 -56.34
C SER A 167 -41.85 -18.00 -56.55
N LYS A 168 -41.12 -18.95 -57.17
CA LYS A 168 -39.67 -18.81 -57.44
C LYS A 168 -39.32 -17.49 -58.15
N SER A 169 -40.26 -16.89 -58.89
CA SER A 169 -40.10 -15.60 -59.57
C SER A 169 -40.04 -14.41 -58.61
N THR A 170 -40.82 -14.39 -57.52
CA THR A 170 -40.76 -13.31 -56.52
C THR A 170 -39.45 -13.36 -55.73
N PHE A 171 -38.99 -14.54 -55.32
CA PHE A 171 -37.69 -14.70 -54.65
C PHE A 171 -36.51 -14.26 -55.52
N ARG A 172 -36.50 -14.63 -56.82
CA ARG A 172 -35.49 -14.14 -57.78
C ARG A 172 -35.51 -12.62 -57.92
N ARG A 173 -36.70 -12.00 -57.95
CA ARG A 173 -36.84 -10.53 -58.03
C ARG A 173 -36.29 -9.83 -56.78
N TYR A 174 -36.53 -10.40 -55.60
CA TYR A 174 -35.94 -9.91 -54.34
C TYR A 174 -34.42 -10.07 -54.31
N GLN A 175 -33.88 -11.21 -54.76
CA GLN A 175 -32.43 -11.39 -54.85
C GLN A 175 -31.79 -10.39 -55.81
N TYR A 176 -32.39 -10.16 -56.98
CA TYR A 176 -31.89 -9.18 -57.95
C TYR A 176 -31.91 -7.75 -57.39
N LYS A 177 -33.00 -7.35 -56.69
CA LYS A 177 -33.05 -6.04 -56.01
C LYS A 177 -31.96 -5.93 -54.93
N LYS A 178 -31.77 -6.98 -54.13
CA LYS A 178 -30.74 -7.04 -53.08
C LYS A 178 -29.33 -6.93 -53.67
N THR A 179 -29.01 -7.66 -54.73
CA THR A 179 -27.69 -7.60 -55.38
C THR A 179 -27.43 -6.23 -56.01
N LYS A 180 -28.45 -5.61 -56.63
CA LYS A 180 -28.33 -4.26 -57.20
C LYS A 180 -28.06 -3.20 -56.11
N ILE A 181 -28.73 -3.30 -54.96
CA ILE A 181 -28.47 -2.41 -53.81
C ILE A 181 -27.05 -2.63 -53.28
N ILE A 182 -26.62 -3.88 -53.10
CA ILE A 182 -25.26 -4.21 -52.64
C ILE A 182 -24.21 -3.62 -53.59
N GLN A 183 -24.39 -3.76 -54.90
CA GLN A 183 -23.47 -3.18 -55.89
C GLN A 183 -23.44 -1.64 -55.82
N SER A 184 -24.59 -0.99 -55.61
CA SER A 184 -24.65 0.47 -55.45
C SER A 184 -23.88 0.95 -54.20
N LEU A 185 -24.02 0.22 -53.09
CA LEU A 185 -23.30 0.53 -51.84
C LEU A 185 -21.80 0.28 -51.98
N GLN A 186 -21.40 -0.79 -52.65
CA GLN A 186 -19.99 -1.08 -52.94
C GLN A 186 -19.33 0.03 -53.77
N LYS A 187 -20.02 0.56 -54.79
CA LYS A 187 -19.54 1.72 -55.56
C LYS A 187 -19.35 2.95 -54.68
N LYS A 188 -20.32 3.23 -53.80
CA LYS A 188 -20.28 4.38 -52.88
C LYS A 188 -19.13 4.28 -51.86
N ILE A 189 -18.82 3.07 -51.38
CA ILE A 189 -17.67 2.82 -50.48
C ILE A 189 -16.35 3.12 -51.20
N VAL A 190 -16.18 2.68 -52.45
CA VAL A 190 -14.96 2.92 -53.22
C VAL A 190 -14.77 4.43 -53.48
N GLU A 191 -15.85 5.15 -53.74
CA GLU A 191 -15.82 6.60 -53.94
C GLU A 191 -15.42 7.36 -52.68
N LEU A 192 -15.99 7.01 -51.51
CA LEU A 192 -15.62 7.58 -50.23
C LEU A 192 -14.15 7.30 -49.87
N GLN A 193 -13.64 6.11 -50.19
CA GLN A 193 -12.23 5.77 -50.00
C GLN A 193 -11.30 6.63 -50.89
N ARG A 194 -11.72 6.94 -52.13
CA ARG A 194 -10.97 7.87 -53.00
C ARG A 194 -10.95 9.29 -52.43
N GLN A 195 -12.09 9.77 -51.92
CA GLN A 195 -12.17 11.09 -51.28
C GLN A 195 -11.27 11.17 -50.05
N GLN A 196 -11.31 10.18 -49.14
CA GLN A 196 -10.40 10.12 -47.99
C GLN A 196 -8.92 10.16 -48.38
N LYS A 197 -8.54 9.46 -49.46
CA LYS A 197 -7.16 9.48 -49.96
C LYS A 197 -6.77 10.86 -50.50
N SER A 198 -7.69 11.56 -51.15
CA SER A 198 -7.48 12.94 -51.62
C SER A 198 -7.26 13.91 -50.45
N PHE A 199 -8.17 13.90 -49.46
CA PHE A 199 -8.05 14.72 -48.25
C PHE A 199 -6.74 14.43 -47.49
N ARG A 200 -6.35 13.16 -47.37
CA ARG A 200 -5.10 12.77 -46.71
C ARG A 200 -3.86 13.35 -47.41
N LYS A 201 -3.85 13.35 -48.75
CA LYS A 201 -2.78 13.98 -49.54
C LYS A 201 -2.75 15.50 -49.36
N GLN A 202 -3.91 16.14 -49.25
CA GLN A 202 -4.01 17.59 -49.05
C GLN A 202 -3.49 18.02 -47.67
N VAL A 203 -3.85 17.27 -46.60
CA VAL A 203 -3.31 17.48 -45.25
C VAL A 203 -1.79 17.31 -45.22
N GLN A 204 -1.26 16.30 -45.93
CA GLN A 204 0.17 16.04 -45.99
C GLN A 204 0.94 17.19 -46.69
N ARG A 205 0.37 17.77 -47.75
CA ARG A 205 0.93 18.96 -48.43
C ARG A 205 0.94 20.20 -47.53
N LEU A 206 -0.10 20.41 -46.72
CA LEU A 206 -0.17 21.51 -45.76
C LEU A 206 0.82 21.34 -44.59
N GLN A 207 1.05 20.11 -44.12
CA GLN A 207 2.05 19.81 -43.09
C GLN A 207 3.48 20.08 -43.58
N VAL A 208 3.80 19.74 -44.84
CA VAL A 208 5.12 20.02 -45.43
C VAL A 208 5.36 21.53 -45.58
N LYS A 209 4.34 22.32 -46.00
CA LYS A 209 4.46 23.78 -46.07
C LYS A 209 4.75 24.43 -44.71
N LYS A 210 4.12 23.95 -43.62
CA LYS A 210 4.39 24.40 -42.23
C LYS A 210 5.82 24.06 -41.75
N ILE A 211 6.42 22.97 -42.24
CA ILE A 211 7.77 22.57 -41.83
C ILE A 211 8.83 23.47 -42.48
N VAL A 212 8.61 23.88 -43.73
CA VAL A 212 9.56 24.74 -44.48
C VAL A 212 9.55 26.18 -43.95
N THR A 213 8.39 26.73 -43.59
CA THR A 213 8.31 28.08 -42.98
C THR A 213 8.95 28.13 -41.59
N ASN A 214 8.83 27.06 -40.80
CA ASN A 214 9.43 26.99 -39.46
C ASN A 214 10.96 26.87 -39.48
N TYR A 215 11.61 26.49 -40.59
CA TYR A 215 13.06 26.26 -40.58
C TYR A 215 13.87 27.57 -40.59
N LYS A 216 13.35 28.64 -41.19
CA LYS A 216 14.06 29.94 -41.30
C LYS A 216 14.02 30.79 -40.03
N GLU A 217 13.15 30.52 -39.07
CA GLU A 217 13.03 31.30 -37.81
C GLU A 217 13.69 30.64 -36.57
N THR A 218 14.40 29.51 -36.71
CA THR A 218 14.67 28.62 -35.55
C THR A 218 15.99 28.74 -34.81
N GLU A 219 16.97 29.55 -35.23
CA GLU A 219 18.25 29.57 -34.50
C GLU A 219 18.18 30.36 -33.18
N GLY A 220 17.59 31.56 -33.16
CA GLY A 220 17.39 32.34 -31.93
C GLY A 220 16.33 31.77 -30.98
N SER A 221 15.27 31.15 -31.53
CA SER A 221 14.15 30.62 -30.73
C SER A 221 14.47 29.30 -30.00
N LYS A 222 15.40 28.48 -30.56
CA LYS A 222 15.90 27.25 -29.92
C LYS A 222 16.75 27.53 -28.69
N ASN A 223 17.54 28.61 -28.68
CA ASN A 223 18.37 29.00 -27.54
C ASN A 223 17.51 29.56 -26.39
N ARG A 224 16.54 30.42 -26.69
CA ARG A 224 15.59 30.94 -25.70
C ARG A 224 14.73 29.84 -25.07
N THR A 225 14.28 28.85 -25.86
CA THR A 225 13.54 27.69 -25.33
C THR A 225 14.40 26.72 -24.53
N LYS A 226 15.69 26.54 -24.85
CA LYS A 226 16.64 25.77 -24.01
C LYS A 226 16.90 26.46 -22.68
N GLU A 227 17.09 27.78 -22.68
CA GLU A 227 17.32 28.56 -21.47
C GLU A 227 16.09 28.58 -20.55
N LEU A 228 14.89 28.76 -21.11
CA LEU A 228 13.63 28.66 -20.37
C LEU A 228 13.40 27.25 -19.79
N LYS A 229 13.75 26.19 -20.53
CA LYS A 229 13.69 24.80 -20.03
C LYS A 229 14.70 24.57 -18.90
N SER A 230 15.91 25.14 -19.00
CA SER A 230 16.93 25.08 -17.95
C SER A 230 16.47 25.80 -16.67
N LYS A 231 15.97 27.03 -16.79
CA LYS A 231 15.39 27.81 -15.69
C LYS A 231 14.20 27.09 -15.04
N HIS A 232 13.32 26.51 -15.85
CA HIS A 232 12.18 25.73 -15.35
C HIS A 232 12.61 24.44 -14.63
N ALA A 233 13.60 23.72 -15.17
CA ALA A 233 14.16 22.52 -14.53
C ALA A 233 14.83 22.86 -13.18
N SER A 234 15.57 23.96 -13.13
CA SER A 234 16.17 24.47 -11.89
C SER A 234 15.09 24.82 -10.85
N LYS A 235 14.05 25.55 -11.25
CA LYS A 235 12.92 25.90 -10.36
C LYS A 235 12.20 24.66 -9.82
N ILE A 236 11.94 23.66 -10.67
CA ILE A 236 11.36 22.38 -10.23
C ILE A 236 12.29 21.64 -9.28
N HIS A 237 13.60 21.65 -9.54
CA HIS A 237 14.58 21.01 -8.67
C HIS A 237 14.61 21.65 -7.28
N THR A 238 14.66 22.97 -7.20
CA THR A 238 14.58 23.72 -5.94
C THR A 238 13.28 23.41 -5.20
N LEU A 239 12.15 23.38 -5.92
CA LEU A 239 10.86 23.05 -5.34
C LEU A 239 10.81 21.62 -4.81
N LYS A 240 11.39 20.66 -5.55
CA LYS A 240 11.51 19.26 -5.13
C LYS A 240 12.31 19.14 -3.83
N LEU A 241 13.43 19.83 -3.72
CA LEU A 241 14.25 19.84 -2.50
C LEU A 241 13.49 20.47 -1.34
N SER A 242 12.76 21.56 -1.57
CA SER A 242 11.93 22.20 -0.54
C SER A 242 10.82 21.26 -0.04
N VAL A 243 10.06 20.63 -0.94
CA VAL A 243 9.02 19.66 -0.58
C VAL A 243 9.61 18.44 0.12
N GLN A 244 10.78 17.97 -0.33
CA GLN A 244 11.48 16.86 0.33
C GLN A 244 11.89 17.23 1.76
N ARG A 245 12.52 18.40 1.98
CA ARG A 245 12.89 18.87 3.31
C ARG A 245 11.68 18.99 4.22
N PHE A 246 10.60 19.62 3.73
CA PHE A 246 9.35 19.76 4.48
C PHE A 246 8.76 18.41 4.89
N LEU A 247 8.63 17.46 3.96
CA LEU A 247 8.04 16.16 4.26
C LEU A 247 8.97 15.27 5.09
N SER A 248 10.29 15.45 4.98
CA SER A 248 11.28 14.71 5.78
C SER A 248 11.40 15.21 7.22
N ASP A 249 10.81 16.36 7.54
CA ASP A 249 10.70 16.87 8.90
C ASP A 249 9.90 15.91 9.78
N ASP A 250 10.33 15.76 11.04
CA ASP A 250 9.74 14.86 12.03
C ASP A 250 8.31 15.29 12.40
N GLU A 251 8.00 16.59 12.26
CA GLU A 251 6.65 17.13 12.44
C GLU A 251 5.66 16.66 11.35
N ASN A 252 6.15 16.35 10.15
CA ASN A 252 5.30 16.05 8.99
C ASN A 252 5.36 14.56 8.59
N SER A 253 6.37 13.83 9.04
CA SER A 253 6.44 12.39 8.90
C SER A 253 7.24 11.72 10.02
N ARG A 254 6.90 10.48 10.36
CA ARG A 254 7.61 9.63 11.32
C ARG A 254 8.51 8.61 10.64
N LEU A 255 9.75 8.46 11.10
CA LEU A 255 10.68 7.43 10.63
C LEU A 255 10.27 6.05 11.17
N CYS A 256 10.31 5.01 10.33
CA CYS A 256 10.09 3.65 10.81
C CYS A 256 11.32 3.14 11.58
N PRO A 257 11.16 2.48 12.73
CA PRO A 257 12.30 2.04 13.55
C PRO A 257 12.97 0.75 13.04
N GLY A 258 12.27 -0.07 12.24
CA GLY A 258 12.77 -1.40 11.88
C GLY A 258 13.95 -1.37 10.91
N LYS A 259 15.02 -2.14 11.17
CA LYS A 259 16.15 -2.30 10.23
C LYS A 259 15.74 -2.82 8.83
N LYS A 260 14.59 -3.51 8.75
CA LYS A 260 14.00 -4.01 7.50
C LYS A 260 12.98 -3.05 6.89
N ASP A 261 12.67 -1.94 7.56
CA ASP A 261 11.75 -0.91 7.08
C ASP A 261 12.43 0.10 6.17
N TYR A 262 13.07 -0.39 5.12
CA TYR A 262 13.62 0.44 4.06
C TYR A 262 12.86 0.23 2.74
N ILE A 263 12.96 1.21 1.84
CA ILE A 263 12.51 1.10 0.46
C ILE A 263 13.68 1.38 -0.48
N SER A 264 13.78 0.57 -1.53
CA SER A 264 14.83 0.70 -2.55
C SER A 264 14.22 1.19 -3.86
N LYS A 265 14.77 2.24 -4.44
CA LYS A 265 14.44 2.68 -5.81
C LYS A 265 15.72 3.09 -6.51
N ASN A 266 15.93 2.61 -7.73
CA ASN A 266 17.15 2.88 -8.50
C ASN A 266 18.45 2.56 -7.74
N MET A 267 18.47 1.45 -7.00
CA MET A 267 19.60 1.01 -6.15
C MET A 267 19.88 1.90 -4.92
N ILE A 268 19.11 2.97 -4.70
CA ILE A 268 19.23 3.82 -3.52
C ILE A 268 18.25 3.33 -2.45
N LYS A 269 18.78 3.01 -1.28
CA LYS A 269 18.01 2.59 -0.09
C LYS A 269 17.76 3.80 0.81
N HIS A 270 16.51 4.00 1.20
CA HIS A 270 16.15 4.94 2.26
C HIS A 270 15.25 4.24 3.27
N GLN A 271 15.40 4.61 4.54
CA GLN A 271 14.48 4.21 5.60
C GLN A 271 13.08 4.73 5.29
N LYS A 272 12.06 3.91 5.49
CA LYS A 272 10.66 4.29 5.31
C LYS A 272 10.30 5.38 6.32
N ARG A 273 9.51 6.34 5.86
CA ARG A 273 8.81 7.31 6.71
C ARG A 273 7.32 7.24 6.41
N TYR A 274 6.49 7.38 7.43
CA TYR A 274 5.05 7.53 7.28
C TYR A 274 4.64 8.97 7.52
N LEU A 275 3.78 9.52 6.68
CA LEU A 275 3.21 10.85 6.91
C LEU A 275 2.44 10.88 8.23
N SER A 276 2.57 11.99 8.97
CA SER A 276 1.88 12.18 10.25
C SER A 276 0.41 12.60 10.07
N ASP A 277 0.07 13.16 8.91
CA ASP A 277 -1.29 13.60 8.55
C ASP A 277 -1.55 13.31 7.05
N SER A 278 -2.78 13.54 6.60
CA SER A 278 -3.16 13.48 5.20
C SER A 278 -2.32 14.42 4.35
N LEU A 279 -2.03 14.00 3.10
CA LEU A 279 -1.31 14.85 2.15
C LEU A 279 -1.99 16.19 1.89
N GLN A 280 -3.32 16.25 2.04
CA GLN A 280 -4.10 17.46 1.81
C GLN A 280 -3.87 18.48 2.92
N ASN A 281 -3.88 18.05 4.18
CA ASN A 281 -3.57 18.91 5.33
C ASN A 281 -2.10 19.37 5.29
N LEU A 282 -1.18 18.46 5.00
CA LEU A 282 0.25 18.79 4.87
C LEU A 282 0.52 19.75 3.70
N HIS A 283 -0.24 19.65 2.61
CA HIS A 283 -0.17 20.59 1.50
C HIS A 283 -0.65 21.98 1.90
N GLN A 284 -1.77 22.08 2.62
CA GLN A 284 -2.25 23.36 3.15
C GLN A 284 -1.23 23.99 4.11
N LYS A 285 -0.60 23.17 4.97
CA LYS A 285 0.48 23.62 5.85
C LYS A 285 1.68 24.13 5.03
N TYR A 286 2.12 23.38 4.02
CA TYR A 286 3.23 23.78 3.15
C TYR A 286 2.97 25.09 2.41
N VAL A 287 1.77 25.29 1.87
CA VAL A 287 1.42 26.53 1.15
C VAL A 287 1.41 27.74 2.07
N LYS A 288 1.00 27.57 3.34
CA LYS A 288 1.01 28.64 4.35
C LYS A 288 2.42 29.06 4.77
N GLU A 289 3.33 28.10 4.92
CA GLU A 289 4.67 28.35 5.47
C GLU A 289 5.76 28.58 4.40
N TYR A 290 5.56 28.08 3.19
CA TYR A 290 6.60 28.04 2.15
C TYR A 290 6.13 28.64 0.82
N HIS A 291 5.90 27.79 -0.18
CA HIS A 291 5.64 28.20 -1.55
C HIS A 291 4.22 27.81 -1.96
N ASN A 292 3.58 28.70 -2.71
CA ASN A 292 2.32 28.38 -3.35
C ASN A 292 2.54 27.34 -4.48
N VAL A 293 2.13 26.11 -4.23
CA VAL A 293 2.26 24.98 -5.15
C VAL A 293 0.91 24.31 -5.29
N HIS A 294 0.54 23.91 -6.50
CA HIS A 294 -0.68 23.14 -6.70
C HIS A 294 -0.59 21.74 -6.06
N TYR A 295 -1.67 21.26 -5.43
CA TYR A 295 -1.71 19.96 -4.73
C TYR A 295 -1.16 18.80 -5.55
N GLY A 296 -1.56 18.70 -6.83
CA GLY A 296 -1.09 17.65 -7.73
C GLY A 296 0.43 17.68 -7.99
N THR A 297 1.05 18.87 -7.97
CA THR A 297 2.50 19.01 -8.09
C THR A 297 3.19 18.60 -6.79
N PHE A 298 2.66 19.04 -5.65
CA PHE A 298 3.14 18.65 -4.31
C PHE A 298 3.16 17.12 -4.15
N CYS A 299 2.08 16.42 -4.52
CA CYS A 299 2.03 14.96 -4.45
C CYS A 299 3.05 14.26 -5.37
N LYS A 300 3.33 14.82 -6.55
CA LYS A 300 4.33 14.26 -7.49
C LYS A 300 5.77 14.47 -7.03
N LEU A 301 6.03 15.57 -6.32
CA LEU A 301 7.35 15.90 -5.78
C LEU A 301 7.68 15.14 -4.49
N ARG A 302 6.68 14.48 -3.87
CA ARG A 302 6.88 13.65 -2.69
C ARG A 302 7.96 12.57 -2.92
N PRO A 303 8.96 12.47 -2.03
CA PRO A 303 9.94 11.40 -2.07
C PRO A 303 9.33 10.00 -1.96
N TYR A 304 9.92 9.01 -2.65
CA TYR A 304 9.35 7.65 -2.72
C TYR A 304 9.44 6.87 -1.40
N TRP A 305 10.27 7.31 -0.46
CA TRP A 305 10.42 6.70 0.87
C TRP A 305 9.51 7.29 1.93
N ILE A 306 8.75 8.33 1.59
CA ILE A 306 7.73 8.93 2.44
C ILE A 306 6.37 8.43 1.97
N LEU A 307 5.76 7.58 2.79
CA LEU A 307 4.58 6.80 2.46
C LEU A 307 3.37 7.30 3.25
N VAL A 308 2.18 7.11 2.69
CA VAL A 308 0.94 7.20 3.48
C VAL A 308 0.87 5.93 4.34
N PRO A 309 0.63 6.02 5.65
CA PRO A 309 0.43 4.83 6.48
C PRO A 309 -0.75 4.02 5.93
N SER A 310 -0.61 2.69 5.89
CA SER A 310 -1.72 1.79 5.54
C SER A 310 -2.48 1.39 6.80
N VAL A 311 -3.72 0.93 6.66
CA VAL A 311 -4.58 0.50 7.79
C VAL A 311 -3.93 -0.58 8.66
N ASN A 312 -3.01 -1.36 8.09
CA ASN A 312 -2.28 -2.42 8.79
C ASN A 312 -1.14 -1.88 9.67
N VAL A 313 -0.72 -0.63 9.47
CA VAL A 313 0.25 0.04 10.33
C VAL A 313 -0.54 0.57 11.52
N ARG A 314 -0.49 -0.17 12.64
CA ARG A 314 -1.13 0.26 13.89
C ARG A 314 -0.56 1.62 14.30
N ASP A 315 -1.42 2.58 14.61
CA ASP A 315 -1.00 3.79 15.30
C ASP A 315 -0.69 3.39 16.75
N THR A 316 0.61 3.26 17.03
CA THR A 316 1.14 2.98 18.36
C THR A 316 1.53 4.30 19.03
N CYS A 317 1.46 4.36 20.36
CA CYS A 317 1.87 5.51 21.17
C CYS A 317 1.01 6.77 21.01
N VAL A 318 -0.32 6.62 20.93
CA VAL A 318 -1.26 7.76 20.94
C VAL A 318 -1.41 8.31 22.36
N CYS A 319 -1.44 9.63 22.50
CA CYS A 319 -1.68 10.27 23.80
C CYS A 319 -3.11 10.00 24.30
N LYS A 320 -3.22 9.52 25.56
CA LYS A 320 -4.51 9.26 26.23
C LYS A 320 -5.43 10.49 26.20
N LEU A 321 -4.90 11.68 26.49
CA LEU A 321 -5.70 12.92 26.53
C LEU A 321 -6.27 13.27 25.16
N HIS A 322 -5.45 13.21 24.10
CA HIS A 322 -5.92 13.50 22.73
C HIS A 322 -6.94 12.48 22.23
N GLU A 323 -6.70 11.19 22.45
CA GLU A 323 -7.61 10.14 22.02
C GLU A 323 -8.94 10.21 22.78
N ASN A 324 -8.92 10.38 24.10
CA ASN A 324 -10.15 10.49 24.89
C ASN A 324 -10.96 11.74 24.52
N MET A 325 -10.30 12.89 24.29
CA MET A 325 -10.99 14.09 23.80
C MET A 325 -11.57 13.90 22.41
N ALA A 326 -10.87 13.21 21.50
CA ALA A 326 -11.40 12.88 20.19
C ALA A 326 -12.63 11.97 20.27
N LEU A 327 -12.60 10.96 21.15
CA LEU A 327 -13.73 10.05 21.35
C LEU A 327 -14.96 10.76 21.94
N LEU A 328 -14.76 11.69 22.88
CA LEU A 328 -15.81 12.54 23.45
C LEU A 328 -16.42 13.48 22.40
N ILE A 329 -15.60 14.21 21.65
CA ILE A 329 -16.08 15.13 20.61
C ILE A 329 -16.84 14.37 19.53
N LYS A 330 -16.33 13.20 19.12
CA LYS A 330 -16.98 12.36 18.12
C LYS A 330 -18.36 11.87 18.57
N SER A 331 -18.53 11.49 19.84
CA SER A 331 -19.83 11.06 20.37
C SER A 331 -20.82 12.22 20.44
N LEU A 332 -20.39 13.40 20.91
CA LEU A 332 -21.24 14.59 20.97
C LEU A 332 -21.63 15.09 19.57
N LYS A 333 -20.71 15.03 18.61
CA LYS A 333 -20.97 15.39 17.21
C LYS A 333 -21.95 14.42 16.56
N ALA A 334 -21.82 13.11 16.80
CA ALA A 334 -22.73 12.10 16.28
C ALA A 334 -24.17 12.31 16.78
N ASN A 335 -24.33 12.77 18.02
CA ASN A 335 -25.61 13.15 18.61
C ASN A 335 -26.03 14.60 18.31
N LYS A 336 -25.33 15.28 17.40
CA LYS A 336 -25.60 16.66 16.94
C LYS A 336 -25.60 17.72 18.06
N ILE A 337 -24.91 17.48 19.18
CA ILE A 337 -24.82 18.42 20.31
C ILE A 337 -23.82 19.55 20.00
N ILE A 338 -22.72 19.23 19.32
CA ILE A 338 -21.65 20.18 18.95
C ILE A 338 -21.43 20.23 17.43
N PHE A 339 -20.77 21.28 16.95
CA PHE A 339 -20.47 21.45 15.53
C PHE A 339 -19.12 20.83 15.13
N GLU A 340 -18.18 20.77 16.05
CA GLU A 340 -16.80 20.36 15.82
C GLU A 340 -16.70 18.84 15.69
N SER A 341 -15.88 18.38 14.75
CA SER A 341 -15.75 16.95 14.43
C SER A 341 -14.50 16.33 15.06
N ASN A 342 -13.52 17.14 15.44
CA ASN A 342 -12.25 16.69 16.02
C ASN A 342 -11.70 17.72 17.03
N PRO A 343 -10.76 17.32 17.91
CA PRO A 343 -10.19 18.21 18.91
C PRO A 343 -9.50 19.43 18.30
N THR A 344 -8.89 19.29 17.13
CA THR A 344 -8.18 20.38 16.45
C THR A 344 -9.12 21.51 16.04
N GLU A 345 -10.29 21.19 15.48
CA GLU A 345 -11.35 22.13 15.14
C GLU A 345 -11.88 22.84 16.40
N LEU A 346 -12.06 22.09 17.50
CA LEU A 346 -12.48 22.64 18.78
C LEU A 346 -11.49 23.68 19.31
N VAL A 347 -10.20 23.34 19.36
CA VAL A 347 -9.14 24.27 19.78
C VAL A 347 -9.11 25.49 18.87
N GLN A 348 -9.25 25.31 17.56
CA GLN A 348 -9.22 26.40 16.59
C GLN A 348 -10.39 27.38 16.76
N ASN A 349 -11.59 26.90 17.11
CA ASN A 349 -12.74 27.76 17.39
C ASN A 349 -12.59 28.52 18.71
N LEU A 350 -12.04 27.86 19.73
CA LEU A 350 -11.87 28.43 21.07
C LEU A 350 -10.69 29.42 21.19
N THR A 351 -9.76 29.43 20.23
CA THR A 351 -8.54 30.26 20.26
C THR A 351 -8.47 31.23 19.10
N CYS A 352 -7.72 32.33 19.25
CA CYS A 352 -7.40 33.20 18.13
C CYS A 352 -6.39 32.53 17.18
N ASP A 353 -5.43 31.82 17.76
CA ASP A 353 -4.41 31.05 17.07
C ASP A 353 -4.10 29.80 17.90
N ARG A 354 -4.25 28.64 17.27
CA ARG A 354 -4.02 27.32 17.90
C ARG A 354 -2.54 27.06 18.20
N ASN A 355 -1.61 27.83 17.62
CA ASN A 355 -0.18 27.67 17.84
C ASN A 355 0.36 28.69 18.87
N ARG A 356 -0.50 29.53 19.45
CA ARG A 356 -0.09 30.50 20.47
C ARG A 356 -0.32 29.94 21.86
N THR A 357 0.76 29.75 22.61
CA THR A 357 0.73 29.23 24.00
C THR A 357 -0.21 30.04 24.90
N ASN A 358 -0.16 31.38 24.83
CA ASN A 358 -1.04 32.26 25.62
C ASN A 358 -2.54 32.03 25.34
N CYS A 359 -2.91 31.72 24.08
CA CYS A 359 -4.30 31.41 23.73
C CYS A 359 -4.73 30.05 24.28
N LEU A 360 -3.86 29.04 24.16
CA LEU A 360 -4.12 27.68 24.64
C LEU A 360 -4.24 27.64 26.17
N GLN A 361 -3.39 28.40 26.88
CA GLN A 361 -3.47 28.55 28.34
C GLN A 361 -4.65 29.41 28.82
N ARG A 362 -5.45 29.97 27.90
CA ARG A 362 -6.62 30.82 28.17
C ARG A 362 -6.28 32.16 28.85
N ASN A 363 -5.04 32.64 28.68
CA ASN A 363 -4.56 33.92 29.18
C ASN A 363 -4.69 35.06 28.15
N CYS A 364 -5.20 34.78 26.94
CA CYS A 364 -5.37 35.77 25.88
C CYS A 364 -6.64 36.59 26.07
N ASP A 365 -6.52 37.92 26.10
CA ASP A 365 -7.65 38.83 26.34
C ASP A 365 -8.78 38.72 25.30
N HIS A 366 -8.46 38.33 24.06
CA HIS A 366 -9.43 38.21 22.97
C HIS A 366 -10.19 36.87 22.92
N CYS A 367 -9.65 35.79 23.49
CA CYS A 367 -10.29 34.47 23.41
C CYS A 367 -10.48 33.73 24.74
N ARG A 368 -10.02 34.28 25.87
CA ARG A 368 -10.21 33.69 27.21
C ARG A 368 -11.68 33.36 27.52
N HIS A 369 -12.60 34.19 27.02
CA HIS A 369 -14.04 34.08 27.26
C HIS A 369 -14.80 33.25 26.22
N ARG A 370 -14.14 32.75 25.17
CA ARG A 370 -14.82 31.93 24.15
C ARG A 370 -15.22 30.58 24.75
N VAL A 371 -16.48 30.20 24.62
CA VAL A 371 -17.02 28.93 25.11
C VAL A 371 -17.44 28.03 23.96
N ILE A 372 -17.72 26.76 24.27
CA ILE A 372 -18.20 25.78 23.28
C ILE A 372 -19.67 26.08 22.99
N ASN A 373 -20.04 26.10 21.71
CA ASN A 373 -21.43 26.33 21.31
C ASN A 373 -22.19 24.99 21.26
N TYR A 374 -23.06 24.79 22.25
CA TYR A 374 -23.94 23.62 22.34
C TYR A 374 -25.28 23.88 21.65
N LYS A 375 -25.80 22.87 20.95
CA LYS A 375 -27.18 22.88 20.42
C LYS A 375 -28.16 22.33 21.46
N GLU A 376 -29.44 22.54 21.22
CA GLU A 376 -30.50 21.89 21.99
C GLU A 376 -30.39 20.37 21.92
N PHE A 377 -30.57 19.70 23.07
CA PHE A 377 -30.49 18.25 23.20
C PHE A 377 -31.50 17.74 24.23
N ASP A 378 -31.94 16.51 24.02
CA ASP A 378 -32.79 15.79 24.97
C ASP A 378 -31.92 15.07 26.01
N ASN A 379 -31.97 15.53 27.26
CA ASN A 379 -31.15 14.97 28.34
C ASN A 379 -31.62 13.59 28.82
N THR A 380 -32.79 13.12 28.39
CA THR A 380 -33.29 11.78 28.75
C THR A 380 -32.60 10.67 27.96
N GLN A 381 -32.13 10.99 26.74
CA GLN A 381 -31.47 10.04 25.85
C GLN A 381 -30.02 9.82 26.25
N LYS A 382 -29.71 8.64 26.78
CA LYS A 382 -28.35 8.29 27.16
C LYS A 382 -27.45 8.16 25.93
N ILE A 383 -26.26 8.72 26.03
CA ILE A 383 -25.23 8.64 25.00
C ILE A 383 -24.12 7.70 25.47
N THR A 384 -23.70 6.81 24.57
CA THR A 384 -22.57 5.91 24.81
C THR A 384 -21.33 6.42 24.06
N TYR A 385 -20.19 6.50 24.76
CA TYR A 385 -18.90 6.80 24.17
C TYR A 385 -17.81 5.87 24.73
N SER A 386 -16.66 5.82 24.06
CA SER A 386 -15.50 5.06 24.56
C SER A 386 -14.48 5.98 25.20
N SER A 387 -13.83 5.52 26.26
CA SER A 387 -12.69 6.20 26.90
C SER A 387 -11.62 5.18 27.22
N TRP A 388 -10.36 5.55 27.07
CA TRP A 388 -9.26 4.81 27.68
C TRP A 388 -9.20 5.18 29.15
N GLU A 389 -9.27 4.19 30.05
CA GLU A 389 -9.08 4.39 31.47
C GLU A 389 -8.05 3.45 32.05
N THR A 390 -7.36 3.93 33.09
CA THR A 390 -6.38 3.16 33.84
C THR A 390 -6.94 2.93 35.22
N SER A 391 -7.18 1.67 35.58
CA SER A 391 -7.77 1.30 36.86
C SER A 391 -6.86 0.35 37.63
N ASN A 392 -6.90 0.47 38.96
CA ASN A 392 -6.26 -0.48 39.87
C ASN A 392 -7.20 -1.68 40.03
N GLN A 393 -6.87 -2.80 39.40
CA GLN A 393 -7.63 -4.04 39.57
C GLN A 393 -6.68 -5.18 39.96
N SER A 394 -7.17 -6.08 40.82
CA SER A 394 -6.55 -7.39 41.00
C SER A 394 -6.80 -8.19 39.74
N TYR A 395 -5.74 -8.71 39.13
CA TYR A 395 -5.84 -9.65 38.02
C TYR A 395 -5.16 -10.96 38.40
N THR A 396 -5.81 -12.05 38.03
CA THR A 396 -5.30 -13.39 38.30
C THR A 396 -4.36 -13.79 37.18
N LYS A 397 -3.07 -13.90 37.49
CA LYS A 397 -2.08 -14.46 36.55
C LYS A 397 -1.61 -15.79 37.11
N GLN A 398 -1.98 -16.89 36.44
CA GLN A 398 -1.64 -18.26 36.86
C GLN A 398 -2.18 -18.61 38.26
N GLY A 399 -3.44 -18.26 38.56
CA GLY A 399 -4.08 -18.58 39.84
C GLY A 399 -3.68 -17.68 41.02
N ILE A 400 -2.75 -16.75 40.84
CA ILE A 400 -2.31 -15.81 41.88
C ILE A 400 -2.90 -14.43 41.59
N GLU A 401 -3.61 -13.86 42.57
CA GLU A 401 -4.08 -12.48 42.51
C GLU A 401 -2.89 -11.52 42.59
N LYS A 402 -2.74 -10.68 41.56
CA LYS A 402 -1.76 -9.60 41.55
C LYS A 402 -2.48 -8.28 41.40
N LYS A 403 -2.09 -7.29 42.21
CA LYS A 403 -2.55 -5.91 42.03
C LYS A 403 -1.71 -5.24 40.96
N GLY A 404 -2.34 -4.59 39.99
CA GLY A 404 -1.63 -3.76 39.05
C GLY A 404 -2.55 -2.81 38.29
N TYR A 405 -1.90 -1.91 37.54
CA TYR A 405 -2.58 -0.97 36.68
C TYR A 405 -2.95 -1.65 35.38
N ILE A 406 -4.25 -1.70 35.07
CA ILE A 406 -4.75 -2.15 33.78
C ILE A 406 -5.29 -0.93 33.06
N THR A 407 -4.81 -0.72 31.83
CA THR A 407 -5.34 0.30 30.93
C THR A 407 -6.17 -0.37 29.86
N GLU A 408 -7.46 -0.02 29.81
CA GLU A 408 -8.42 -0.60 28.88
C GLU A 408 -9.33 0.45 28.28
N LYS A 409 -9.89 0.13 27.11
CA LYS A 409 -10.86 0.98 26.43
C LYS A 409 -12.26 0.56 26.87
N ILE A 410 -12.85 1.35 27.76
CA ILE A 410 -14.18 1.11 28.30
C ILE A 410 -15.24 1.85 27.50
N LYS A 411 -16.47 1.33 27.51
CA LYS A 411 -17.66 2.02 26.99
C LYS A 411 -18.44 2.60 28.17
N ILE A 412 -18.63 3.91 28.15
CA ILE A 412 -19.34 4.66 29.18
C ILE A 412 -20.65 5.15 28.58
N THR A 413 -21.76 4.90 29.27
CA THR A 413 -23.09 5.38 28.89
C THR A 413 -23.57 6.36 29.95
N ASN A 414 -23.84 7.60 29.57
CA ASN A 414 -24.26 8.64 30.50
C ASN A 414 -25.27 9.60 29.85
N SER A 415 -25.89 10.48 30.65
CA SER A 415 -26.75 11.54 30.11
C SER A 415 -25.91 12.58 29.35
N PRO A 416 -26.49 13.24 28.32
CA PRO A 416 -25.78 14.26 27.53
C PRO A 416 -25.18 15.37 28.40
N LEU A 417 -25.92 15.86 29.41
CA LEU A 417 -25.44 16.89 30.31
C LEU A 417 -24.18 16.47 31.09
N ASN A 418 -24.12 15.22 31.55
CA ASN A 418 -22.95 14.71 32.27
C ASN A 418 -21.73 14.58 31.35
N ILE A 419 -21.94 14.24 30.08
CA ILE A 419 -20.86 14.19 29.08
C ILE A 419 -20.36 15.59 28.74
N ILE A 420 -21.25 16.58 28.65
CA ILE A 420 -20.87 18.00 28.46
C ILE A 420 -20.04 18.48 29.65
N LYS A 421 -20.50 18.26 30.89
CA LYS A 421 -19.73 18.58 32.09
C LYS A 421 -18.35 17.91 32.09
N LYS A 422 -18.27 16.65 31.66
CA LYS A 422 -17.00 15.94 31.51
C LYS A 422 -16.08 16.60 30.48
N LEU A 423 -16.62 16.97 29.32
CA LEU A 423 -15.87 17.70 28.28
C LEU A 423 -15.32 19.03 28.82
N GLU A 424 -16.14 19.80 29.53
CA GLU A 424 -15.72 21.09 30.11
C GLU A 424 -14.65 20.92 31.19
N CYS A 425 -14.79 19.92 32.07
CA CYS A 425 -13.78 19.57 33.07
C CYS A 425 -12.45 19.17 32.42
N ASP A 426 -12.48 18.38 31.34
CA ASP A 426 -11.28 17.89 30.66
C ASP A 426 -10.68 18.96 29.72
N LEU A 427 -11.42 20.01 29.38
CA LEU A 427 -10.99 21.04 28.44
C LEU A 427 -9.75 21.80 28.91
N LYS A 428 -9.74 22.29 30.16
CA LYS A 428 -8.58 23.07 30.67
C LYS A 428 -7.29 22.24 30.72
N PRO A 429 -7.27 21.01 31.30
CA PRO A 429 -6.11 20.13 31.22
C PRO A 429 -5.68 19.81 29.78
N PHE A 430 -6.64 19.55 28.89
CA PHE A 430 -6.37 19.27 27.49
C PHE A 430 -5.71 20.47 26.77
N MET A 431 -6.25 21.67 26.95
CA MET A 431 -5.73 22.89 26.35
C MET A 431 -4.30 23.21 26.84
N ASN A 432 -4.03 23.02 28.13
CA ASN A 432 -2.67 23.13 28.68
C ASN A 432 -1.72 22.07 28.11
N HIS A 433 -2.21 20.83 27.94
CA HIS A 433 -1.43 19.78 27.29
C HIS A 433 -1.08 20.14 25.82
N CYS A 434 -2.03 20.71 25.06
CA CYS A 434 -1.76 21.25 23.73
C CYS A 434 -0.74 22.40 23.78
N ALA A 435 -0.83 23.30 24.77
CA ALA A 435 0.13 24.40 24.95
C ALA A 435 1.56 23.87 25.17
N ASN A 436 1.71 22.85 26.00
CA ASN A 436 3.00 22.23 26.28
C ASN A 436 3.60 21.60 25.02
N ILE A 437 2.81 20.86 24.24
CA ILE A 437 3.28 20.26 22.98
C ILE A 437 3.77 21.34 22.01
N VAL A 438 2.99 22.41 21.83
CA VAL A 438 3.36 23.50 20.92
C VAL A 438 4.61 24.22 21.41
N ASN A 439 4.73 24.45 22.72
CA ASN A 439 5.90 25.09 23.30
C ASN A 439 7.16 24.21 23.14
N GLN A 440 7.05 22.93 23.46
CA GLN A 440 8.15 21.96 23.35
C GLN A 440 8.60 21.77 21.90
N SER A 441 7.67 21.68 20.95
CA SER A 441 8.02 21.53 19.53
C SER A 441 8.69 22.80 18.97
N LEU A 442 8.21 23.97 19.36
CA LEU A 442 8.79 25.26 18.97
C LEU A 442 10.18 25.45 19.59
N ALA A 443 10.34 25.13 20.88
CA ALA A 443 11.64 25.18 21.55
C ALA A 443 12.64 24.23 20.87
N LEU A 444 12.26 22.96 20.66
CA LEU A 444 13.11 21.97 19.99
C LEU A 444 13.49 22.40 18.57
N ARG A 445 12.54 22.94 17.80
CA ARG A 445 12.79 23.46 16.46
C ARG A 445 13.77 24.62 16.50
N ASN A 446 13.57 25.60 17.37
CA ASN A 446 14.47 26.74 17.53
C ASN A 446 15.88 26.31 17.93
N THR A 447 16.03 25.33 18.83
CA THR A 447 17.34 24.80 19.22
C THR A 447 18.03 24.09 18.06
N LYS A 448 17.28 23.30 17.26
CA LYS A 448 17.81 22.65 16.04
C LYS A 448 18.20 23.68 14.98
N ASP A 449 17.38 24.70 14.76
CA ASP A 449 17.57 25.72 13.72
C ASP A 449 18.71 26.70 14.06
N ASN A 450 18.98 26.94 15.34
CA ASN A 450 20.07 27.83 15.80
C ASN A 450 21.30 27.10 16.35
N LEU A 451 21.41 25.79 16.12
CA LEU A 451 22.51 24.96 16.61
C LEU A 451 23.89 25.45 16.10
N LYS A 452 24.81 25.76 17.02
CA LYS A 452 26.18 26.19 16.69
C LYS A 452 27.14 25.02 16.42
N THR A 453 28.33 25.34 15.91
CA THR A 453 29.38 24.37 15.52
C THR A 453 29.95 23.54 16.67
N TYR A 454 29.83 24.02 17.91
CA TYR A 454 30.33 23.37 19.13
C TYR A 454 29.20 22.92 20.07
N GLU A 455 27.95 22.99 19.60
CA GLU A 455 26.77 22.60 20.36
C GLU A 455 26.16 21.35 19.73
N CYS A 456 25.48 20.55 20.54
CA CYS A 456 24.67 19.44 20.07
C CYS A 456 23.35 19.37 20.84
N VAL A 457 22.32 18.83 20.20
CA VAL A 457 21.03 18.54 20.83
C VAL A 457 20.89 17.05 20.96
N LEU A 458 20.73 16.58 22.20
CA LEU A 458 20.45 15.18 22.49
C LEU A 458 18.97 15.03 22.84
N HIS A 459 18.20 14.43 21.93
CA HIS A 459 16.78 14.15 22.13
C HIS A 459 16.62 12.69 22.57
N ILE A 460 16.29 12.47 23.83
CA ILE A 460 16.21 11.14 24.44
C ILE A 460 14.75 10.69 24.53
N ASP A 461 14.45 9.47 24.09
CA ASP A 461 13.12 8.87 24.19
C ASP A 461 12.99 8.04 25.48
N PHE A 462 11.78 7.56 25.79
CA PHE A 462 11.56 6.67 26.92
C PHE A 462 12.42 5.41 26.82
N SER A 463 13.02 5.03 27.95
CA SER A 463 13.80 3.80 28.02
C SER A 463 12.89 2.58 28.10
N GLU A 464 13.25 1.51 27.39
CA GLU A 464 12.50 0.27 27.39
C GLU A 464 13.26 -0.85 28.12
N ASN A 465 12.55 -1.59 28.96
CA ASN A 465 13.10 -2.73 29.69
C ASN A 465 12.86 -4.04 28.92
N TYR A 466 13.93 -4.80 28.71
CA TYR A 466 13.94 -6.08 28.03
C TYR A 466 14.40 -7.18 28.98
N ASN A 467 13.61 -8.24 29.08
CA ASN A 467 14.05 -9.47 29.75
C ASN A 467 15.03 -10.22 28.84
N THR A 468 16.20 -10.56 29.35
CA THR A 468 17.17 -11.39 28.63
C THR A 468 16.67 -12.83 28.56
N LYS A 469 16.94 -13.50 27.44
CA LYS A 469 16.70 -14.95 27.27
C LYS A 469 17.96 -15.63 26.77
N PHE A 470 18.26 -16.82 27.29
CA PHE A 470 19.33 -17.66 26.75
C PHE A 470 18.88 -18.30 25.43
N GLY A 471 19.85 -18.65 24.57
CA GLY A 471 19.58 -19.36 23.31
C GLY A 471 18.93 -20.73 23.53
N THR A 472 19.28 -21.40 24.64
CA THR A 472 18.66 -22.62 25.14
C THR A 472 18.42 -22.44 26.64
N GLU A 473 17.17 -22.50 27.09
CA GLU A 473 16.80 -22.35 28.51
C GLU A 473 16.25 -23.66 29.07
N ILE A 474 16.69 -24.04 30.27
CA ILE A 474 16.05 -25.09 31.06
C ILE A 474 14.72 -24.59 31.63
N GLN A 475 13.76 -25.50 31.82
CA GLN A 475 12.41 -25.16 32.27
C GLN A 475 12.38 -24.37 33.58
N SER A 476 13.29 -24.64 34.53
CA SER A 476 13.36 -23.93 35.82
C SER A 476 13.65 -22.43 35.67
N MET A 477 14.36 -21.99 34.62
CA MET A 477 14.60 -20.57 34.33
C MET A 477 13.35 -19.83 33.81
N HIS A 478 12.31 -20.54 33.37
CA HIS A 478 11.04 -19.92 33.01
C HIS A 478 10.19 -19.55 34.24
N PHE A 479 10.37 -20.25 35.35
CA PHE A 479 9.59 -20.10 36.57
C PHE A 479 10.33 -19.36 37.69
N GLY A 480 11.65 -19.20 37.59
CA GLY A 480 12.44 -18.39 38.52
C GLY A 480 12.36 -16.89 38.24
N GLY A 481 12.46 -16.07 39.30
CA GLY A 481 12.60 -14.61 39.21
C GLY A 481 13.96 -14.12 38.69
N ASN A 482 14.83 -15.03 38.26
CA ASN A 482 16.24 -14.79 37.94
C ASN A 482 16.49 -14.19 36.54
N ARG A 483 15.45 -13.74 35.84
CA ARG A 483 15.62 -13.14 34.52
C ARG A 483 16.26 -11.77 34.65
N LYS A 484 17.49 -11.65 34.15
CA LYS A 484 18.18 -10.37 34.05
C LYS A 484 17.40 -9.44 33.12
N GLN A 485 17.37 -8.17 33.49
CA GLN A 485 16.74 -7.11 32.72
C GLN A 485 17.82 -6.18 32.16
N LEU A 486 17.62 -5.78 30.91
CA LEU A 486 18.40 -4.76 30.24
C LEU A 486 17.48 -3.58 29.93
N THR A 487 17.95 -2.37 30.22
CA THR A 487 17.25 -1.14 29.84
C THR A 487 17.92 -0.57 28.60
N LEU A 488 17.15 -0.35 27.53
CA LEU A 488 17.61 0.36 26.34
C LEU A 488 17.25 1.83 26.48
N HIS A 489 18.24 2.71 26.33
CA HIS A 489 18.03 4.14 26.20
C HIS A 489 18.31 4.56 24.76
N THR A 490 17.27 5.01 24.06
CA THR A 490 17.37 5.50 22.69
C THR A 490 17.46 7.03 22.68
N ALA A 491 18.33 7.55 21.83
CA ALA A 491 18.49 8.99 21.66
C ALA A 491 18.77 9.36 20.20
N VAL A 492 18.44 10.58 19.83
CA VAL A 492 18.81 11.19 18.56
C VAL A 492 19.70 12.40 18.85
N LEU A 493 20.93 12.34 18.35
CA LEU A 493 21.90 13.42 18.42
C LEU A 493 21.80 14.28 17.16
N TYR A 494 21.55 15.57 17.33
CA TYR A 494 21.65 16.57 16.28
C TYR A 494 22.93 17.37 16.53
N TYR A 495 23.82 17.48 15.54
CA TYR A 495 25.10 18.17 15.67
C TYR A 495 25.50 18.82 14.34
N TYR A 496 26.41 19.79 14.41
CA TYR A 496 27.00 20.37 13.21
C TYR A 496 28.27 19.59 12.84
N ASN A 497 28.27 18.97 11.66
CA ASN A 497 29.45 18.26 11.17
C ASN A 497 30.37 19.26 10.45
N GLN A 498 31.54 19.50 11.05
CA GLN A 498 32.55 20.43 10.51
C GLN A 498 33.13 19.95 9.18
N THR A 499 33.25 18.64 8.98
CA THR A 499 33.78 18.03 7.74
C THR A 499 32.83 18.20 6.57
N THR A 500 31.52 18.07 6.79
CA THR A 500 30.50 18.24 5.74
C THR A 500 29.94 19.65 5.66
N GLY A 501 30.25 20.52 6.64
CA GLY A 501 29.73 21.88 6.74
C GLY A 501 28.21 21.94 6.90
N SER A 502 27.61 20.89 7.47
CA SER A 502 26.15 20.74 7.52
C SER A 502 25.65 20.14 8.82
N LYS A 503 24.39 20.44 9.16
CA LYS A 503 23.72 19.83 10.32
C LYS A 503 23.39 18.39 10.01
N GLU A 504 23.81 17.49 10.88
CA GLU A 504 23.62 16.06 10.77
C GLU A 504 22.86 15.50 11.97
N THR A 505 22.29 14.32 11.77
CA THR A 505 21.50 13.62 12.78
C THR A 505 22.02 12.20 12.91
N LYS A 506 22.26 11.74 14.14
CA LYS A 506 22.73 10.39 14.44
C LYS A 506 21.85 9.75 15.52
N SER A 507 21.31 8.58 15.24
CA SER A 507 20.59 7.77 16.24
C SER A 507 21.59 6.99 17.09
N ILE A 508 21.39 7.02 18.40
CA ILE A 508 22.24 6.36 19.41
C ILE A 508 21.34 5.47 20.27
N CYS A 509 21.87 4.32 20.70
CA CYS A 509 21.22 3.47 21.67
C CYS A 509 22.26 2.99 22.68
N THR A 510 22.00 3.18 23.96
CA THR A 510 22.84 2.67 25.05
C THR A 510 22.08 1.58 25.82
N LEU A 511 22.84 0.60 26.32
CA LEU A 511 22.32 -0.50 27.13
C LEU A 511 22.79 -0.30 28.56
N ASN A 512 21.86 -0.40 29.51
CA ASN A 512 22.18 -0.45 30.92
C ASN A 512 21.79 -1.82 31.50
N HIS A 513 22.68 -2.42 32.29
CA HIS A 513 22.40 -3.67 33.01
C HIS A 513 22.13 -3.33 34.47
N VAL A 514 21.09 -3.91 35.06
CA VAL A 514 20.70 -3.69 36.47
C VAL A 514 21.78 -4.13 37.49
N ASP A 515 22.86 -4.79 37.04
CA ASP A 515 23.93 -5.34 37.89
C ASP A 515 25.26 -4.57 37.78
N GLY A 516 25.27 -3.34 37.24
CA GLY A 516 26.43 -2.44 37.31
C GLY A 516 27.66 -2.79 36.45
N LEU A 517 27.63 -3.89 35.69
CA LEU A 517 28.71 -4.28 34.77
C LEU A 517 28.26 -4.13 33.30
N LEU A 518 28.79 -3.10 32.63
CA LEU A 518 28.63 -2.95 31.18
C LEU A 518 29.51 -3.96 30.44
N TYR A 519 28.89 -4.88 29.74
CA TYR A 519 29.55 -5.67 28.72
C TYR A 519 29.53 -4.93 27.38
N THR A 520 30.72 -4.63 26.86
CA THR A 520 30.92 -4.23 25.46
C THR A 520 30.82 -5.46 24.57
N TRP A 521 29.85 -5.51 23.66
CA TRP A 521 29.87 -6.46 22.54
C TRP A 521 30.65 -5.85 21.38
N PRO A 522 31.68 -6.53 20.85
CA PRO A 522 32.41 -6.04 19.69
C PRO A 522 31.63 -6.32 18.40
N ASN A 523 31.61 -5.30 17.53
CA ASN A 523 31.40 -5.42 16.10
C ASN A 523 30.04 -5.97 15.60
N HIS A 524 29.07 -5.08 15.46
CA HIS A 524 28.24 -5.06 14.25
C HIS A 524 28.08 -3.61 13.79
N GLY A 525 28.64 -3.31 12.62
CA GLY A 525 28.62 -1.99 12.01
C GLY A 525 27.21 -1.38 11.96
N ASP A 526 27.19 -0.07 12.19
CA ASP A 526 26.06 0.87 12.10
C ASP A 526 25.36 1.27 13.41
N ILE A 527 25.83 0.80 14.59
CA ILE A 527 25.40 1.37 15.89
C ILE A 527 26.65 1.55 16.76
N ASP A 528 27.10 2.79 16.93
CA ASP A 528 28.12 3.13 17.92
C ASP A 528 27.48 3.03 19.31
N ILE A 529 27.75 1.94 20.01
CA ILE A 529 27.35 1.74 21.41
C ILE A 529 28.35 2.52 22.27
N ILE A 530 27.96 3.73 22.69
CA ILE A 530 28.77 4.54 23.60
C ILE A 530 28.62 3.97 25.01
N THR A 531 29.73 3.55 25.61
CA THR A 531 29.78 3.06 26.99
C THR A 531 29.57 4.20 27.99
N THR A 532 28.85 3.95 29.08
CA THR A 532 28.59 4.93 30.15
C THR A 532 29.84 5.38 30.90
N SER A 533 31.00 4.76 30.72
CA SER A 533 32.28 5.34 31.16
C SER A 533 32.56 6.70 30.49
N SER A 534 32.00 6.94 29.31
CA SER A 534 32.05 8.26 28.64
C SER A 534 30.97 9.23 29.13
N ILE A 535 29.88 8.72 29.73
CA ILE A 535 28.75 9.52 30.24
C ILE A 535 28.93 9.87 31.72
N LYS A 536 29.66 9.08 32.51
CA LYS A 536 29.96 9.36 33.93
C LYS A 536 30.84 10.59 34.15
N ARG A 537 31.39 11.20 33.11
CA ARG A 537 32.03 12.52 33.18
C ARG A 537 31.04 13.69 33.04
N VAL A 538 29.78 13.42 32.68
CA VAL A 538 28.74 14.42 32.35
C VAL A 538 27.68 14.56 33.46
N LEU A 539 27.61 13.64 34.43
CA LEU A 539 26.58 13.63 35.48
C LEU A 539 27.17 13.51 36.90
N LYS A 540 28.10 14.39 37.27
CA LYS A 540 28.37 14.66 38.69
C LYS A 540 27.69 15.96 39.09
N GLU A 541 27.09 15.93 40.27
CA GLU A 541 26.41 17.02 40.97
C GLU A 541 27.16 18.37 40.86
N PRO A 542 26.44 19.50 40.88
CA PRO A 542 27.00 20.80 40.57
C PRO A 542 27.93 21.26 41.70
N THR A 543 29.22 21.08 41.51
CA THR A 543 30.22 21.88 42.23
C THR A 543 30.57 23.07 41.36
N ILE A 544 30.09 24.23 41.79
CA ILE A 544 30.49 25.53 41.25
C ILE A 544 32.01 25.63 41.38
N LYS A 545 32.71 25.63 40.24
CA LYS A 545 34.04 26.23 40.09
C LYS A 545 34.10 26.92 38.74
N ASN A 546 34.60 28.15 38.79
CA ASN A 546 34.83 29.01 37.64
C ASN A 546 35.67 28.26 36.58
N ASP A 547 35.37 28.57 35.32
CA ASP A 547 36.11 28.22 34.10
C ASP A 547 35.51 27.08 33.26
N GLY A 548 34.54 27.43 32.38
CA GLY A 548 34.31 26.72 31.12
C GLY A 548 33.16 25.71 31.04
N GLU A 549 32.02 25.92 31.70
CA GLU A 549 30.90 24.97 31.69
C GLU A 549 30.10 24.91 30.37
N ILE A 550 29.84 23.68 29.91
CA ILE A 550 28.79 23.34 28.94
C ILE A 550 27.46 23.33 29.69
N LEU A 551 26.59 24.29 29.36
CA LEU A 551 25.26 24.44 29.93
C LEU A 551 24.30 23.39 29.35
N PHE A 552 23.97 22.35 30.12
CA PHE A 552 22.86 21.45 29.81
C PHE A 552 21.55 22.07 30.32
N GLN A 553 20.80 22.70 29.42
CA GLN A 553 19.44 23.15 29.74
C GLN A 553 18.47 21.98 29.47
N ALA A 554 18.07 21.28 30.52
CA ALA A 554 16.99 20.31 30.44
C ALA A 554 15.67 21.05 30.21
N LEU A 555 15.11 20.92 29.01
CA LEU A 555 13.74 21.34 28.72
C LEU A 555 12.80 20.23 29.25
N THR A 556 12.32 20.38 30.48
CA THR A 556 11.20 19.56 31.02
C THR A 556 9.86 20.08 30.54
#